data_AF-A0A0U1M5M8-F1
#
_entry.id   AF-A0A0U1M5M8-F1
#
_cell.length_a   1.000
_cell.length_b   1.000
_cell.length_c   1.000
_cell.angle_alpha   90.00
_cell.angle_beta   90.00
_cell.angle_gamma   90.00
#
_symmetry.space_group_name_H-M   'P 1'
#
loop_
_entity.id
_entity.type
_entity.pdbx_description
1 polymer ?
#
loop_
_entity_poly.entity_id
_entity_poly.type
_entity_poly.pdbx_seq_one_letter_code
_entity_poly.pdbx_strand_id
1 'polypeptide(L)'
;MFSNGDGFQAHGHYLMDLSHWLNKGKIERHLNWSDRSTEPTPFISVFDNYGDAIGRAKFLANKGYRDVFIACIDSHSLRPTTISIAFADERVVELLAWESDDGTTFISMQAIGQCFGIFGVQQSEWLVLDLIPPAMITCYQQVKA
;
A
#
# COMPACT_ATOMS: atom_id res chain seq x y z
N MET A 1 0.21 1.18 23.33
CA MET A 1 -1.26 1.06 23.31
C MET A 1 -1.69 1.82 22.07
N PHE A 2 -2.09 1.13 20.99
CA PHE A 2 -2.59 1.81 19.79
C PHE A 2 -3.94 2.43 20.15
N SER A 3 -4.00 3.76 20.09
CA SER A 3 -5.25 4.51 20.20
C SER A 3 -6.12 4.14 19.00
N ASN A 4 -7.42 3.90 19.21
CA ASN A 4 -8.45 3.76 18.16
C ASN A 4 -8.66 5.05 17.33
N GLY A 5 -7.65 5.91 17.22
CA GLY A 5 -7.71 7.23 16.58
C GLY A 5 -6.56 7.52 15.63
N ASP A 6 -5.62 6.60 15.45
CA ASP A 6 -4.49 6.79 14.54
C ASP A 6 -4.70 5.96 13.27
N GLY A 7 -4.58 6.61 12.12
CA GLY A 7 -4.55 5.95 10.81
C GLY A 7 -3.21 5.26 10.58
N PHE A 8 -2.87 5.02 9.32
CA PHE A 8 -1.56 4.54 8.92
C PHE A 8 -0.90 5.56 8.01
N GLN A 9 0.37 5.87 8.27
CA GLN A 9 1.16 6.72 7.40
C GLN A 9 2.36 5.93 6.87
N ALA A 10 2.66 6.11 5.59
CA ALA A 10 3.84 5.55 4.97
C ALA A 10 5.10 6.15 5.61
N HIS A 11 6.19 5.38 5.60
CA HIS A 11 7.48 5.88 6.10
C HIS A 11 8.09 6.95 5.19
N GLY A 12 7.77 6.92 3.88
CA GLY A 12 8.14 7.96 2.93
C GLY A 12 6.97 8.87 2.63
N HIS A 13 7.25 10.05 2.08
CA HIS A 13 6.24 11.03 1.67
C HIS A 13 6.49 11.50 0.23
N TYR A 14 5.42 11.96 -0.44
CA TYR A 14 5.48 12.51 -1.78
C TYR A 14 6.14 13.90 -1.82
N LEU A 15 7.45 13.95 -1.64
CA LEU A 15 8.24 15.17 -1.85
C LEU A 15 8.70 15.36 -3.31
N MET A 16 8.36 14.40 -4.16
CA MET A 16 8.69 14.34 -5.59
C MET A 16 7.48 13.86 -6.38
N ASP A 17 7.48 14.12 -7.68
CA ASP A 17 6.42 13.73 -8.59
C ASP A 17 6.10 12.23 -8.51
N LEU A 18 4.84 11.89 -8.80
CA LEU A 18 4.37 10.51 -8.71
C LEU A 18 5.16 9.56 -9.62
N SER A 19 5.66 10.03 -10.77
CA SER A 19 6.50 9.24 -11.68
C SER A 19 7.85 8.82 -11.09
N HIS A 20 8.37 9.57 -10.12
CA HIS A 20 9.56 9.19 -9.36
C HIS A 20 9.30 8.00 -8.44
N TRP A 21 8.07 7.84 -7.94
CA TRP A 21 7.70 6.77 -7.00
C TRP A 21 7.03 5.58 -7.66
N LEU A 22 6.13 5.81 -8.62
CA LEU A 22 5.45 4.78 -9.40
C LEU A 22 6.28 4.43 -10.64
N ASN A 23 7.35 3.68 -10.39
CA ASN A 23 8.13 3.01 -11.42
C ASN A 23 8.62 1.66 -10.92
N LYS A 24 9.04 0.81 -11.87
CA LYS A 24 9.48 -0.57 -11.59
C LYS A 24 10.48 -0.65 -10.43
N GLY A 25 11.56 0.13 -10.47
CA GLY A 25 12.62 0.03 -9.47
C GLY A 25 12.20 0.43 -8.06
N LYS A 26 11.28 1.39 -7.91
CA LYS A 26 10.73 1.78 -6.61
C LYS A 26 9.73 0.79 -6.06
N ILE A 27 8.86 0.24 -6.92
CA ILE A 27 7.92 -0.80 -6.52
C ILE A 27 8.65 -2.07 -6.10
N GLU A 28 9.61 -2.55 -6.90
CA GLU A 28 10.42 -3.73 -6.55
C GLU A 28 11.16 -3.54 -5.21
N ARG A 29 11.63 -2.32 -4.95
CA ARG A 29 12.23 -1.95 -3.67
C ARG A 29 11.23 -2.00 -2.52
N HIS A 30 10.02 -1.45 -2.71
CA HIS A 30 8.95 -1.50 -1.71
C HIS A 30 8.59 -2.95 -1.34
N LEU A 31 8.51 -3.82 -2.34
CA LEU A 31 8.21 -5.25 -2.16
C LEU A 31 9.37 -6.04 -1.55
N ASN A 32 10.58 -5.50 -1.54
CA ASN A 32 11.69 -6.06 -0.80
C ASN A 32 11.62 -5.62 0.68
N TRP A 33 11.02 -6.45 1.52
CA TRP A 33 10.82 -6.15 2.94
C TRP A 33 12.11 -6.16 3.77
N SER A 34 13.21 -6.62 3.18
CA SER A 34 14.56 -6.51 3.75
C SER A 34 15.27 -5.24 3.31
N ASP A 35 14.66 -4.43 2.43
CA ASP A 35 15.22 -3.16 2.00
C ASP A 35 15.36 -2.21 3.19
N ARG A 36 16.48 -1.49 3.21
CA ARG A 36 16.84 -0.51 4.24
C ARG A 36 17.30 0.79 3.57
N SER A 37 16.74 1.10 2.40
CA SER A 37 17.08 2.32 1.67
C SER A 37 16.82 3.55 2.54
N THR A 38 17.69 4.55 2.42
CA THR A 38 17.55 5.84 3.10
C THR A 38 16.36 6.64 2.56
N GLU A 39 15.81 6.24 1.43
CA GLU A 39 14.67 6.85 0.77
C GLU A 39 13.47 5.89 0.86
N PRO A 40 12.71 5.90 1.97
CA PRO A 40 11.56 5.05 2.14
C PRO A 40 10.49 5.38 1.10
N THR A 41 9.77 4.37 0.65
CA THR A 41 8.69 4.54 -0.33
C THR A 41 7.43 5.11 0.34
N PRO A 42 6.66 5.97 -0.34
CA PRO A 42 5.42 6.54 0.18
C PRO A 42 4.21 5.60 -0.01
N PHE A 43 4.42 4.29 0.17
CA PHE A 43 3.40 3.27 -0.05
C PHE A 43 3.12 2.49 1.24
N ILE A 44 1.86 2.13 1.43
CA ILE A 44 1.41 1.22 2.48
C ILE A 44 0.82 -0.03 1.80
N SER A 45 1.38 -1.20 2.09
CA SER A 45 0.82 -2.48 1.65
C SER A 45 -0.46 -2.80 2.41
N VAL A 46 -1.54 -3.04 1.68
CA VAL A 46 -2.81 -3.58 2.22
C VAL A 46 -3.24 -4.81 1.41
N PHE A 47 -4.14 -5.62 1.97
CA PHE A 47 -4.59 -6.86 1.33
C PHE A 47 -6.11 -6.90 1.20
N ASP A 48 -6.61 -7.28 0.03
CA ASP A 48 -8.05 -7.39 -0.23
C ASP A 48 -8.69 -8.68 0.30
N ASN A 49 -7.88 -9.61 0.83
CA ASN A 49 -8.37 -10.79 1.49
C ASN A 49 -7.69 -11.04 2.84
N TYR A 50 -8.51 -11.58 3.75
CA TYR A 50 -8.09 -11.85 5.12
C TYR A 50 -7.01 -12.93 5.21
N GLY A 51 -7.00 -13.92 4.31
CA GLY A 51 -6.07 -15.05 4.33
C GLY A 51 -4.61 -14.63 4.17
N ASP A 52 -4.35 -13.72 3.23
CA ASP A 52 -3.00 -13.19 2.99
C ASP A 52 -2.59 -12.21 4.08
N ALA A 53 -3.52 -11.36 4.55
CA ALA A 53 -3.29 -10.48 5.69
C ALA A 53 -2.88 -11.26 6.95
N ILE A 54 -3.61 -12.33 7.31
CA ILE A 54 -3.27 -13.17 8.47
C ILE A 54 -1.98 -13.95 8.26
N GLY A 55 -1.73 -14.45 7.04
CA GLY A 55 -0.46 -15.08 6.70
C GLY A 55 0.72 -14.15 6.95
N ARG A 56 0.59 -12.88 6.53
CA ARG A 56 1.62 -11.86 6.73
C ARG A 56 1.80 -11.47 8.19
N ALA A 57 0.70 -11.28 8.91
CA ALA A 57 0.75 -10.98 10.33
C ALA A 57 1.42 -12.11 11.14
N LYS A 58 1.10 -13.38 10.85
CA LYS A 58 1.75 -14.53 11.49
C LYS A 58 3.25 -14.60 11.18
N PHE A 59 3.65 -14.31 9.94
CA PHE A 59 5.06 -14.25 9.58
C PHE A 59 5.83 -13.21 10.41
N LEU A 60 5.24 -12.03 10.65
CA LEU A 60 5.83 -11.00 11.50
C LEU A 60 5.88 -11.44 12.97
N ALA A 61 4.80 -12.02 13.51
CA ALA A 61 4.78 -12.55 14.87
C ALA A 61 5.88 -13.61 15.08
N ASN A 62 6.05 -14.51 14.11
CA ASN A 62 7.10 -15.55 14.14
C ASN A 62 8.53 -14.99 14.03
N LYS A 63 8.70 -13.78 13.47
CA LYS A 63 9.98 -13.05 13.48
C LYS A 63 10.28 -12.36 14.82
N GLY A 64 9.39 -12.48 15.81
CA GLY A 64 9.56 -11.91 17.15
C GLY A 64 9.03 -10.49 17.30
N TYR A 65 8.32 -9.95 16.29
CA TYR A 65 7.60 -8.68 16.45
C TYR A 65 6.46 -8.86 17.46
N ARG A 66 6.36 -7.91 18.40
CA ARG A 66 5.30 -7.85 19.40
C ARG A 66 4.13 -7.01 18.89
N ASP A 67 2.96 -7.21 19.48
CA ASP A 67 1.77 -6.40 19.21
C ASP A 67 1.40 -6.36 17.72
N VAL A 68 1.44 -7.52 17.06
CA VAL A 68 1.01 -7.64 15.66
C VAL A 68 -0.51 -7.72 15.60
N PHE A 69 -1.12 -6.89 14.78
CA PHE A 69 -2.57 -6.85 14.55
C PHE A 69 -2.87 -6.73 13.06
N ILE A 70 -4.11 -7.08 12.71
CA ILE A 70 -4.70 -6.81 11.40
C ILE A 70 -5.71 -5.67 11.59
N ALA A 71 -5.57 -4.62 10.78
CA ALA A 71 -6.53 -3.54 10.72
C ALA A 71 -7.49 -3.75 9.55
N CYS A 72 -8.77 -3.57 9.80
CA CYS A 72 -9.83 -3.67 8.81
C CYS A 72 -10.07 -2.29 8.19
N ILE A 73 -10.06 -2.20 6.87
CA ILE A 73 -10.27 -0.94 6.14
C ILE A 73 -11.69 -0.94 5.55
N ASP A 74 -12.45 0.12 5.80
CA ASP A 74 -13.71 0.39 5.11
C ASP A 74 -13.42 0.82 3.67
N SER A 75 -13.91 0.03 2.72
CA SER A 75 -13.76 0.28 1.29
C SER A 75 -15.02 0.86 0.65
N HIS A 76 -16.07 1.15 1.42
CA HIS A 76 -17.38 1.50 0.85
C HIS A 76 -17.39 2.81 0.06
N SER A 77 -16.57 3.78 0.47
CA SER A 77 -16.39 5.06 -0.23
C SER A 77 -15.49 4.94 -1.46
N LEU A 78 -14.78 3.83 -1.66
CA LEU A 78 -13.86 3.72 -2.79
C LEU A 78 -14.61 3.68 -4.12
N ARG A 79 -14.10 4.45 -5.08
CA ARG A 79 -14.61 4.53 -6.45
C ARG A 79 -13.48 4.34 -7.45
N PRO A 80 -13.71 3.64 -8.57
CA PRO A 80 -12.72 3.52 -9.63
C PRO A 80 -12.33 4.90 -10.19
N THR A 81 -11.04 5.11 -10.39
CA THR A 81 -10.46 6.31 -11.01
C THR A 81 -9.26 5.92 -11.88
N THR A 82 -8.69 6.91 -12.58
CA THR A 82 -7.47 6.75 -13.37
C THR A 82 -6.48 7.83 -12.98
N ILE A 83 -5.24 7.42 -12.74
CA ILE A 83 -4.13 8.33 -12.44
C ILE A 83 -3.25 8.46 -13.68
N SER A 84 -3.14 9.67 -14.21
CA SER A 84 -2.23 9.98 -15.31
C SER A 84 -0.84 10.30 -14.76
N ILE A 85 0.16 9.50 -15.12
CA ILE A 85 1.55 9.62 -14.66
C ILE A 85 2.41 10.07 -15.83
N ALA A 86 2.86 11.32 -15.82
CA ALA A 86 3.80 11.86 -16.80
C ALA A 86 5.25 11.56 -16.40
N PHE A 87 6.00 10.95 -17.31
CA PHE A 87 7.42 10.67 -17.15
C PHE A 87 8.27 11.71 -17.89
N ALA A 88 9.55 11.82 -17.50
CA ALA A 88 10.49 12.78 -18.08
C ALA A 88 10.77 12.54 -19.58
N ASP A 89 10.47 11.35 -20.10
CA ASP A 89 10.56 10.96 -21.52
C ASP A 89 9.29 11.29 -22.31
N GLU A 90 8.45 12.21 -21.82
CA GLU A 90 7.15 12.63 -22.40
C GLU A 90 6.09 11.52 -22.47
N ARG A 91 6.41 10.32 -21.97
CA ARG A 91 5.46 9.22 -21.89
C ARG A 91 4.46 9.47 -20.77
N VAL A 92 3.18 9.29 -21.07
CA VAL A 92 2.10 9.30 -20.07
C VAL A 92 1.58 7.88 -19.89
N VAL A 93 1.47 7.44 -18.64
CA VAL A 93 0.85 6.16 -18.27
C VAL A 93 -0.44 6.43 -17.54
N GLU A 94 -1.52 5.84 -18.03
CA GLU A 94 -2.81 5.81 -17.34
C GLU A 94 -2.86 4.56 -16.45
N LEU A 95 -2.96 4.78 -15.14
CA LEU A 95 -2.97 3.71 -14.15
C LEU A 95 -4.34 3.64 -13.49
N LEU A 96 -5.00 2.48 -13.57
CA LEU A 96 -6.26 2.26 -12.88
C LEU A 96 -6.04 2.21 -11.37
N ALA A 97 -6.84 2.98 -10.65
CA ALA A 97 -6.79 3.12 -9.21
C ALA A 97 -8.20 3.21 -8.62
N TRP A 98 -8.27 3.21 -7.30
CA TRP A 98 -9.49 3.42 -6.54
C TRP A 98 -9.23 4.56 -5.56
N GLU A 99 -10.14 5.52 -5.47
CA GLU A 99 -10.00 6.69 -4.61
C GLU A 99 -11.22 6.78 -3.69
N SER A 100 -11.00 7.08 -2.41
CA SER A 100 -12.06 7.40 -1.44
C SER A 100 -12.49 8.85 -1.53
N ASP A 101 -13.64 9.17 -0.92
CA ASP A 101 -14.17 10.54 -0.85
C ASP A 101 -13.21 11.55 -0.20
N ASP A 102 -12.24 11.09 0.61
CA ASP A 102 -11.22 11.92 1.26
C ASP A 102 -9.89 12.02 0.47
N GLY A 103 -9.81 11.43 -0.72
CA GLY A 103 -8.63 11.46 -1.60
C GLY A 103 -7.60 10.36 -1.33
N THR A 104 -7.88 9.39 -0.45
CA THR A 104 -7.00 8.25 -0.24
C THR A 104 -7.01 7.34 -1.48
N THR A 105 -5.84 7.15 -2.07
CA THR A 105 -5.68 6.43 -3.34
C THR A 105 -5.11 5.03 -3.12
N PHE A 106 -5.78 4.03 -3.72
CA PHE A 106 -5.45 2.62 -3.69
C PHE A 106 -5.13 2.13 -5.10
N ILE A 107 -4.03 1.41 -5.26
CA ILE A 107 -3.59 0.87 -6.55
C ILE A 107 -3.33 -0.62 -6.40
N SER A 108 -4.02 -1.45 -7.18
CA SER A 108 -3.79 -2.89 -7.16
C SER A 108 -2.42 -3.25 -7.72
N MET A 109 -1.78 -4.27 -7.14
CA MET A 109 -0.56 -4.82 -7.71
C MET A 109 -0.76 -5.40 -9.12
N GLN A 110 -1.99 -5.75 -9.49
CA GLN A 110 -2.36 -6.13 -10.86
C GLN A 110 -2.20 -4.95 -11.83
N ALA A 111 -2.77 -3.79 -11.52
CA ALA A 111 -2.65 -2.59 -12.37
C ALA A 111 -1.19 -2.15 -12.50
N ILE A 112 -0.45 -2.15 -11.37
CA ILE A 112 0.99 -1.85 -11.35
C ILE A 112 1.76 -2.84 -12.23
N GLY A 113 1.49 -4.13 -12.12
CA GLY A 113 2.15 -5.17 -12.90
C GLY A 113 1.93 -5.00 -14.40
N GLN A 114 0.70 -4.68 -14.80
CA GLN A 114 0.33 -4.41 -16.20
C GLN A 114 1.05 -3.17 -16.75
N CYS A 115 1.13 -2.09 -15.98
CA CYS A 115 1.73 -0.83 -16.43
C CYS A 115 3.27 -0.83 -16.41
N PHE A 116 3.88 -1.52 -15.44
CA PHE A 116 5.32 -1.44 -15.19
C PHE A 116 6.11 -2.74 -15.43
N GLY A 117 5.43 -3.80 -15.89
CA GLY A 117 6.08 -5.09 -16.19
C GLY A 117 6.66 -5.76 -14.94
N ILE A 118 5.90 -5.74 -13.85
CA ILE A 118 6.22 -6.38 -12.57
C ILE A 118 5.36 -7.63 -12.43
N PHE A 119 5.99 -8.80 -12.35
CA PHE A 119 5.31 -10.10 -12.36
C PHE A 119 5.64 -10.89 -11.10
N GLY A 120 4.79 -11.87 -10.75
CA GLY A 120 5.01 -12.74 -9.58
C GLY A 120 4.73 -12.07 -8.23
N VAL A 121 4.03 -10.94 -8.24
CA VAL A 121 3.62 -10.20 -7.03
C VAL A 121 2.32 -10.75 -6.46
N GLN A 122 2.13 -10.57 -5.15
CA GLN A 122 0.91 -10.97 -4.45
C GLN A 122 -0.29 -10.23 -5.04
N GLN A 123 -1.21 -10.93 -5.70
CA GLN A 123 -2.31 -10.29 -6.45
C GLN A 123 -3.34 -9.62 -5.56
N SER A 124 -3.46 -10.08 -4.32
CA SER A 124 -4.32 -9.48 -3.30
C SER A 124 -3.71 -8.27 -2.64
N GLU A 125 -2.44 -7.97 -2.90
CA GLU A 125 -1.79 -6.79 -2.35
C GLU A 125 -2.17 -5.55 -3.17
N TRP A 126 -2.46 -4.48 -2.45
CA TRP A 126 -2.72 -3.15 -2.98
C TRP A 126 -1.78 -2.17 -2.29
N LEU A 127 -1.40 -1.12 -3.00
CA LEU A 127 -0.62 -0.02 -2.45
C LEU A 127 -1.55 1.15 -2.16
N VAL A 128 -1.54 1.63 -0.93
CA VAL A 128 -2.13 2.91 -0.56
C VAL A 128 -1.06 3.98 -0.60
N LEU A 129 -1.40 5.14 -1.17
CA LEU A 129 -0.49 6.26 -1.29
C LEU A 129 -0.51 7.09 0.01
N ASP A 130 0.66 7.23 0.64
CA ASP A 130 0.98 8.08 1.82
C ASP A 130 0.21 7.80 3.13
N LEU A 131 -1.12 7.83 3.12
CA LEU A 131 -1.94 7.85 4.33
C LEU A 131 -3.20 6.98 4.17
N ILE A 132 -3.53 6.19 5.19
CA ILE A 132 -4.86 5.65 5.43
C ILE A 132 -5.43 6.39 6.65
N PRO A 133 -6.47 7.22 6.50
CA PRO A 133 -7.00 8.00 7.61
C PRO A 133 -7.69 7.11 8.65
N PRO A 134 -7.73 7.53 9.94
CA PRO A 134 -8.35 6.75 11.01
C PRO A 134 -9.82 6.43 10.73
N ALA A 135 -10.52 7.32 10.03
CA ALA A 135 -11.94 7.16 9.68
C ALA A 135 -12.21 5.94 8.79
N MET A 136 -11.21 5.45 8.05
CA MET A 136 -11.32 4.24 7.25
C MET A 136 -11.06 2.97 8.07
N ILE A 137 -10.59 3.05 9.31
CA ILE A 137 -10.28 1.86 10.11
C ILE A 137 -11.49 1.44 10.93
N THR A 138 -12.00 0.24 10.67
CA THR A 138 -13.24 -0.26 11.29
C THR A 138 -13.00 -1.26 12.42
N CYS A 139 -11.88 -1.99 12.38
CA CYS A 139 -11.50 -2.90 13.45
C CYS A 139 -10.00 -3.16 13.52
N TYR A 140 -9.56 -3.62 14.70
CA TYR A 140 -8.26 -4.23 14.91
C TYR A 140 -8.43 -5.64 15.46
N GLN A 141 -7.71 -6.59 14.90
CA GLN A 141 -7.68 -7.98 15.35
C GLN A 141 -6.26 -8.35 15.76
N GLN A 142 -6.04 -8.61 17.05
CA GLN A 142 -4.73 -9.02 17.53
C GLN A 142 -4.39 -10.43 17.04
N VAL A 143 -3.18 -10.58 16.50
CA VAL A 143 -2.66 -11.87 16.07
C VAL A 143 -1.86 -12.47 17.21
N LYS A 144 -2.32 -13.61 17.71
CA LYS A 144 -1.57 -14.41 18.69
C LYS A 144 -0.52 -15.22 17.94
N ALA A 145 0.72 -15.17 18.43
CA ALA A 145 1.79 -16.06 18.00
C ALA A 145 1.45 -17.51 18.36
#